data_AF-A0A3C0Y553-F1
#
_entry.id   AF-A0A3C0Y553-F1
#
_cell.length_a   1.000
_cell.length_b   1.000
_cell.length_c   1.000
_cell.angle_alpha   90.00
_cell.angle_beta   90.00
_cell.angle_gamma   90.00
#
_symmetry.space_group_name_H-M   'P 1'
#
loop_
_entity.id
_entity.type
_entity.pdbx_description
1 polymer ?
#
loop_
_entity_poly.entity_id
_entity_poly.type
_entity_poly.pdbx_seq_one_letter_code
_entity_poly.pdbx_strand_id
1 'polypeptide(L)'
;MIQEHYPQFMQLALAIQIGALAPSAVLARVISYSTRNRFALALKELGNAVRTTYLLELIMNDSLRRTVHKGKTKIERHHKFAKHLAFGASGHLRSSNSADQEKAIVYNELVANAVALQNVVDQSQALHTLKS
;
A
#
# COMPACT_ATOMS: atom_id res chain seq x y z
N MET A 1 -25.02 13.44 -8.94
CA MET A 1 -24.49 12.26 -8.21
C MET A 1 -23.78 12.62 -6.91
N ILE A 2 -22.57 13.20 -6.90
CA ILE A 2 -21.84 13.50 -5.64
C ILE A 2 -22.62 14.49 -4.76
N GLN A 3 -23.08 15.61 -5.33
CA GLN A 3 -23.82 16.63 -4.58
C GLN A 3 -25.14 16.11 -4.02
N GLU A 4 -25.85 15.27 -4.77
CA GLU A 4 -27.11 14.62 -4.35
C GLU A 4 -26.90 13.71 -3.12
N HIS A 5 -25.76 13.02 -3.04
CA HIS A 5 -25.43 12.10 -1.95
C HIS A 5 -24.63 12.76 -0.81
N TYR A 6 -24.33 14.06 -0.90
CA TYR A 6 -23.54 14.80 0.10
C TYR A 6 -24.07 14.66 1.54
N PRO A 7 -25.40 14.78 1.80
CA PRO A 7 -25.92 14.60 3.16
C PRO A 7 -25.61 13.22 3.74
N GLN A 8 -25.66 12.18 2.90
CA GLN A 8 -25.38 10.80 3.32
C GLN A 8 -23.89 10.56 3.55
N PHE A 9 -23.01 11.25 2.82
CA PHE A 9 -21.57 11.24 3.11
C PHE A 9 -21.28 11.87 4.47
N MET A 10 -21.95 12.97 4.82
CA MET A 10 -21.77 13.61 6.12
C MET A 10 -22.24 12.72 7.27
N GLN A 11 -23.40 12.06 7.11
CA GLN A 11 -23.89 11.09 8.08
C GLN A 11 -22.90 9.93 8.27
N LEU A 12 -22.36 9.42 7.17
CA LEU A 12 -21.35 8.35 7.20
C LEU A 12 -20.06 8.80 7.92
N ALA A 13 -19.58 10.01 7.63
CA ALA A 13 -18.40 10.58 8.27
C ALA A 13 -18.61 10.76 9.79
N LEU A 14 -19.77 11.29 10.20
CA LEU A 14 -20.13 11.43 11.61
C LEU A 14 -20.23 10.08 12.30
N ALA A 15 -20.88 9.08 11.68
CA ALA A 15 -21.00 7.73 12.22
C ALA A 15 -19.63 7.07 12.44
N ILE A 16 -18.69 7.28 11.52
CA ILE A 16 -17.30 6.84 11.68
C ILE A 16 -16.63 7.58 12.84
N GLN A 17 -16.76 8.91 12.88
CA GLN A 17 -16.09 9.75 13.87
C GLN A 17 -16.54 9.46 15.30
N ILE A 18 -17.83 9.14 15.52
CA ILE A 18 -18.36 8.76 16.83
C ILE A 18 -18.13 7.27 17.17
N GLY A 19 -17.48 6.51 16.27
CA GLY A 19 -17.20 5.08 16.46
C GLY A 19 -18.41 4.15 16.29
N ALA A 20 -19.56 4.66 15.83
CA ALA A 20 -20.74 3.84 15.57
C ALA A 20 -20.55 2.89 14.38
N LEU A 21 -19.62 3.21 13.46
CA LEU A 21 -19.33 2.39 12.29
C LEU A 21 -17.82 2.33 12.03
N ALA A 22 -17.29 1.12 11.88
CA ALA A 22 -15.88 0.94 11.55
C ALA A 22 -15.61 1.34 10.08
N PRO A 23 -14.56 2.12 9.78
CA PRO A 23 -14.17 2.46 8.41
C PRO A 23 -13.95 1.22 7.52
N SER A 24 -13.41 0.15 8.08
CA SER A 24 -13.20 -1.12 7.38
C SER A 24 -14.51 -1.77 6.94
N ALA A 25 -15.56 -1.70 7.77
CA ALA A 25 -16.88 -2.23 7.45
C ALA A 25 -17.55 -1.44 6.32
N VAL A 26 -17.37 -0.11 6.31
CA VAL A 26 -17.80 0.75 5.20
C VAL A 26 -17.13 0.35 3.91
N LEU A 27 -15.80 0.21 3.93
CA LEU A 27 -15.01 -0.12 2.76
C LEU A 27 -15.39 -1.51 2.22
N ALA A 28 -15.47 -2.52 3.08
CA ALA A 28 -15.91 -3.86 2.71
C ALA A 28 -17.28 -3.83 2.04
N ARG A 29 -18.20 -3.03 2.57
CA ARG A 29 -19.54 -2.89 2.03
C ARG A 29 -19.57 -2.18 0.68
N VAL A 30 -18.82 -1.08 0.52
CA VAL A 30 -18.64 -0.37 -0.75
C VAL A 30 -18.05 -1.29 -1.84
N ILE A 31 -17.06 -2.12 -1.49
CA ILE A 31 -16.45 -3.09 -2.41
C ILE A 31 -17.42 -4.21 -2.76
N SER A 32 -18.25 -4.66 -1.81
CA SER A 32 -19.22 -5.75 -2.03
C SER A 32 -20.44 -5.35 -2.87
N TYR A 33 -20.77 -4.05 -2.94
CA TYR A 33 -21.94 -3.62 -3.68
C TYR A 33 -21.73 -3.74 -5.19
N SER A 34 -22.74 -4.26 -5.89
CA SER A 34 -22.75 -4.22 -7.35
C SER A 34 -22.88 -2.77 -7.86
N THR A 35 -22.56 -2.56 -9.13
CA THR A 35 -22.69 -1.28 -9.85
C THR A 35 -24.11 -0.68 -9.83
N ARG A 36 -25.09 -1.34 -9.21
CA ARG A 36 -26.47 -0.85 -9.06
C ARG A 36 -26.68 0.06 -7.85
N ASN A 37 -25.77 0.08 -6.86
CA ASN A 37 -25.92 0.95 -5.69
C ASN A 37 -25.42 2.38 -6.00
N ARG A 38 -26.35 3.33 -6.15
CA ARG A 38 -26.05 4.74 -6.45
C ARG A 38 -25.19 5.43 -5.39
N PHE A 39 -25.40 5.13 -4.11
CA PHE A 39 -24.57 5.68 -3.02
C PHE A 39 -23.13 5.17 -3.08
N ALA A 40 -22.94 3.87 -3.33
CA ALA A 40 -21.62 3.28 -3.48
C ALA A 40 -20.89 3.84 -4.71
N LEU A 41 -21.60 4.04 -5.82
CA LEU A 41 -21.06 4.73 -7.00
C LEU A 41 -20.66 6.17 -6.68
N ALA A 42 -21.50 6.92 -5.96
CA ALA A 42 -21.20 8.30 -5.60
C ALA A 42 -19.98 8.40 -4.65
N LEU A 43 -19.80 7.45 -3.72
CA LEU A 43 -18.57 7.33 -2.92
C LEU A 43 -17.34 7.03 -3.77
N LYS A 44 -17.47 6.15 -4.77
CA LYS A 44 -16.39 5.85 -5.71
C LYS A 44 -16.00 7.09 -6.52
N GLU A 45 -16.97 7.84 -7.03
CA GLU A 45 -16.72 9.08 -7.77
C GLU A 45 -16.08 10.17 -6.90
N LEU A 46 -16.49 10.27 -5.62
CA LEU A 46 -15.82 11.15 -4.67
C LEU A 46 -14.34 10.75 -4.48
N GLY A 47 -14.06 9.45 -4.32
CA GLY A 47 -12.70 8.93 -4.24
C GLY A 47 -11.88 9.20 -5.52
N ASN A 48 -12.50 9.07 -6.70
CA ASN A 48 -11.86 9.39 -7.98
C ASN A 48 -11.52 10.88 -8.10
N ALA A 49 -12.42 11.77 -7.66
CA ALA A 49 -12.18 13.21 -7.66
C ALA A 49 -11.00 13.57 -6.74
N VAL A 50 -10.99 13.07 -5.50
CA VAL A 50 -9.89 13.28 -4.54
C VAL A 50 -8.56 12.74 -5.10
N ARG A 51 -8.58 11.53 -5.67
CA ARG A 51 -7.40 10.93 -6.31
C ARG A 51 -6.89 11.81 -7.46
N THR A 52 -7.79 12.30 -8.30
CA THR A 52 -7.42 13.12 -9.47
C THR A 52 -6.78 14.43 -9.04
N THR A 53 -7.39 15.14 -8.08
CA THR A 53 -6.82 16.37 -7.52
C THR A 53 -5.42 16.13 -6.95
N TYR A 54 -5.24 15.07 -6.15
CA TYR A 54 -3.93 14.72 -5.61
C TYR A 54 -2.90 14.37 -6.71
N LEU A 55 -3.30 13.64 -7.75
CA LEU A 55 -2.41 13.31 -8.87
C LEU A 55 -1.99 14.57 -9.64
N LEU A 56 -2.88 15.53 -9.84
CA LEU A 56 -2.55 16.81 -10.46
C LEU A 56 -1.55 17.59 -9.61
N GLU A 57 -1.78 17.69 -8.29
CA GLU A 57 -0.82 18.30 -7.36
C GLU A 57 0.55 17.60 -7.39
N LEU A 58 0.56 16.27 -7.42
CA LEU A 58 1.79 15.47 -7.50
C LEU A 58 2.59 15.74 -8.79
N ILE A 59 1.89 15.94 -9.91
CA ILE A 59 2.54 16.25 -11.20
C ILE A 59 3.06 17.69 -11.20
N MET A 60 2.30 18.64 -10.66
CA MET A 60 2.64 20.06 -10.68
C MET A 60 3.69 20.46 -9.63
N ASN A 61 3.72 19.81 -8.47
CA ASN A 61 4.60 20.17 -7.35
C ASN A 61 5.81 19.23 -7.24
N ASP A 62 6.99 19.77 -7.54
CA ASP A 62 8.25 19.01 -7.48
C ASP A 62 8.65 18.59 -6.05
N SER A 63 8.37 19.43 -5.04
CA SER A 63 8.68 19.10 -3.64
C SER A 63 7.84 17.93 -3.12
N LEU A 64 6.54 17.94 -3.43
CA LEU A 64 5.61 16.84 -3.13
C LEU A 64 6.06 15.57 -3.83
N ARG A 65 6.34 15.64 -5.14
CA ARG A 65 6.82 14.50 -5.93
C ARG A 65 8.12 13.92 -5.38
N ARG A 66 9.11 14.74 -5.02
CA ARG A 66 10.36 14.27 -4.41
C ARG A 66 10.12 13.55 -3.10
N THR A 67 9.24 14.08 -2.26
CA THR A 67 8.90 13.46 -0.97
C THR A 67 8.26 12.09 -1.16
N VAL A 68 7.25 12.01 -2.03
CA VAL A 68 6.59 10.76 -2.39
C VAL A 68 7.57 9.77 -3.02
N HIS A 69 8.43 10.24 -3.92
CA HIS A 69 9.42 9.40 -4.59
C HIS A 69 10.43 8.82 -3.59
N LYS A 70 10.97 9.62 -2.65
CA LYS A 70 11.88 9.12 -1.61
C LYS A 70 11.27 7.97 -0.80
N GLY A 71 10.02 8.10 -0.38
CA GLY A 71 9.30 7.02 0.32
C GLY A 71 9.11 5.79 -0.56
N LYS A 72 8.66 6.00 -1.80
CA LYS A 72 8.43 4.94 -2.78
C LYS A 72 9.71 4.18 -3.13
N THR A 73 10.83 4.87 -3.37
CA THR A 73 12.12 4.26 -3.72
C THR A 73 12.60 3.28 -2.66
N LYS A 74 12.42 3.58 -1.36
CA LYS A 74 12.81 2.67 -0.27
C LYS A 74 12.04 1.34 -0.36
N ILE A 75 10.73 1.43 -0.49
CA ILE A 75 9.84 0.26 -0.55
C ILE A 75 10.11 -0.52 -1.85
N GLU A 76 10.26 0.16 -2.99
CA GLU A 76 10.57 -0.50 -4.27
C GLU A 76 11.92 -1.22 -4.26
N ARG A 77 12.95 -0.63 -3.65
CA ARG A 77 14.24 -1.30 -3.47
C ARG A 77 14.10 -2.55 -2.62
N HIS A 78 13.34 -2.48 -1.54
CA HIS A 78 13.06 -3.64 -0.70
C HIS A 78 12.29 -4.73 -1.47
N HIS A 79 11.22 -4.38 -2.20
CA HIS A 79 10.48 -5.35 -3.02
C HIS A 79 11.35 -5.98 -4.11
N LYS A 80 12.21 -5.20 -4.77
CA LYS A 80 13.18 -5.74 -5.75
C LYS A 80 14.16 -6.70 -5.09
N PHE A 81 14.63 -6.38 -3.89
CA PHE A 81 15.54 -7.22 -3.13
C PHE A 81 14.86 -8.53 -2.67
N ALA A 82 13.66 -8.46 -2.08
CA ALA A 82 12.88 -9.64 -1.72
C ALA A 82 12.56 -10.51 -2.95
N LYS A 83 12.25 -9.90 -4.09
CA LYS A 83 12.03 -10.63 -5.36
C LYS A 83 13.32 -11.32 -5.84
N HIS A 84 14.48 -10.69 -5.67
CA HIS A 84 15.77 -11.27 -6.03
C HIS A 84 16.10 -12.49 -5.17
N LEU A 85 15.78 -12.45 -3.87
CA LEU A 85 16.02 -13.55 -2.93
C LEU A 85 15.06 -14.73 -3.09
N ALA A 86 13.89 -14.52 -3.69
CA ALA A 86 12.94 -15.57 -4.03
C ALA A 86 13.46 -16.47 -5.18
N PHE A 87 14.50 -17.27 -4.91
CA PHE A 87 15.14 -18.17 -5.84
C PHE A 87 14.23 -19.37 -6.19
N GLY A 88 14.18 -19.76 -7.47
CA GLY A 88 13.45 -20.97 -7.92
C GLY A 88 12.00 -20.77 -8.39
N ALA A 89 11.48 -19.54 -8.38
CA ALA A 89 10.13 -19.25 -8.88
C ALA A 89 10.00 -18.01 -9.78
N SER A 90 11.09 -17.29 -10.06
CA SER A 90 11.08 -16.03 -10.85
C SER A 90 10.09 -14.98 -10.30
N GLY A 91 9.78 -15.05 -9.00
CA GLY A 91 8.75 -14.22 -8.35
C GLY A 91 7.29 -14.68 -8.53
N HIS A 92 7.03 -15.91 -9.01
CA HIS A 92 5.67 -16.46 -9.13
C HIS A 92 5.36 -17.42 -7.97
N LEU A 93 4.26 -17.19 -7.27
CA LEU A 93 3.78 -18.12 -6.25
C LEU A 93 3.23 -19.36 -6.96
N ARG A 94 3.91 -20.50 -6.81
CA ARG A 94 3.63 -21.74 -7.56
C ARG A 94 2.35 -22.45 -7.11
N SER A 95 1.74 -22.02 -6.02
CA SER A 95 0.50 -22.59 -5.48
C SER A 95 -0.71 -21.76 -5.88
N SER A 96 -1.81 -22.43 -6.25
CA SER A 96 -3.13 -21.81 -6.47
C SER A 96 -3.85 -21.49 -5.14
N ASN A 97 -3.35 -22.02 -4.02
CA ASN A 97 -3.94 -21.80 -2.70
C ASN A 97 -3.44 -20.51 -2.05
N SER A 98 -4.37 -19.60 -1.72
CA SER A 98 -4.08 -18.31 -1.07
C SER A 98 -3.29 -18.44 0.24
N ALA A 99 -3.55 -19.47 1.03
CA ALA A 99 -2.86 -19.65 2.31
C ALA A 99 -1.37 -20.01 2.12
N ASP A 100 -1.04 -20.74 1.06
CA ASP A 100 0.35 -21.09 0.74
C ASP A 100 1.08 -19.91 0.10
N GLN A 101 0.36 -19.10 -0.67
CA GLN A 101 0.85 -17.83 -1.23
C GLN A 101 1.25 -16.86 -0.11
N GLU A 102 0.38 -16.68 0.89
CA GLU A 102 0.64 -15.83 2.05
C GLU A 102 1.87 -16.29 2.83
N LYS A 103 1.96 -17.60 3.14
CA LYS A 103 3.15 -18.17 3.81
C LYS A 103 4.44 -17.90 3.04
N ALA A 104 4.42 -18.11 1.72
CA ALA A 104 5.59 -17.89 0.88
C ALA A 104 6.04 -16.42 0.88
N ILE A 105 5.09 -15.47 0.87
CA ILE A 105 5.38 -14.04 0.99
C ILE A 105 6.05 -13.74 2.34
N VAL A 106 5.42 -14.17 3.44
CA VAL A 106 5.91 -13.92 4.81
C VAL A 106 7.30 -14.52 5.04
N TYR A 107 7.53 -15.76 4.58
CA TYR A 107 8.84 -16.41 4.73
C TYR A 107 9.91 -15.71 3.89
N ASN A 108 9.59 -15.28 2.67
CA ASN A 108 10.53 -14.55 1.83
C ASN A 108 10.89 -13.19 2.43
N GLU A 109 9.92 -12.51 3.06
CA GLU A 109 10.15 -11.26 3.78
C GLU A 109 11.06 -11.45 5.00
N LEU A 110 10.88 -12.54 5.75
CA LEU A 110 11.76 -12.89 6.86
C LEU A 110 13.20 -13.10 6.38
N VAL A 111 13.40 -13.88 5.31
CA VAL A 111 14.73 -14.11 4.72
C VAL A 111 15.33 -12.81 4.21
N ALA A 112 14.55 -11.98 3.52
CA ALA A 112 15.01 -10.67 3.05
C ALA A 112 15.49 -9.80 4.21
N ASN A 113 14.73 -9.72 5.29
CA ASN A 113 15.14 -8.93 6.46
C ASN A 113 16.42 -9.47 7.11
N ALA A 114 16.57 -10.80 7.21
CA ALA A 114 17.78 -11.43 7.75
C ALA A 114 19.03 -11.12 6.89
N VAL A 115 18.93 -11.28 5.57
CA VAL A 115 20.05 -10.96 4.65
C VAL A 115 20.37 -9.46 4.68
N ALA A 116 19.35 -8.60 4.72
CA ALA A 116 19.56 -7.15 4.84
C ALA A 116 20.30 -6.78 6.14
N LEU A 117 19.95 -7.41 7.25
CA LEU A 117 20.65 -7.22 8.53
C LEU A 117 22.12 -7.66 8.43
N GLN A 118 22.37 -8.87 7.90
CA GLN A 118 23.73 -9.37 7.74
C GLN A 118 24.58 -8.45 6.85
N ASN A 119 24.02 -7.95 5.74
CA ASN A 119 24.70 -7.00 4.87
C ASN A 119 25.12 -5.72 5.62
N VAL A 120 24.29 -5.21 6.53
CA VAL A 120 24.62 -4.03 7.35
C VAL A 120 25.75 -4.34 8.33
N VAL A 121 25.75 -5.52 8.94
CA VAL A 121 26.83 -5.97 9.82
C VAL A 121 28.15 -6.05 9.05
N ASP A 122 28.15 -6.72 7.89
CA ASP A 122 29.33 -6.91 7.05
C ASP A 122 29.91 -5.57 6.56
N GLN A 123 29.03 -4.66 6.09
CA GLN A 123 29.43 -3.32 5.67
C GLN A 123 30.00 -2.49 6.82
N SER A 124 29.39 -2.58 8.01
CA SER A 124 29.88 -1.87 9.20
C SER A 124 31.27 -2.37 9.59
N GLN A 125 31.47 -3.68 9.60
CA GLN A 125 32.77 -4.28 9.90
C GLN A 125 33.84 -3.91 8.87
N ALA A 126 33.52 -3.95 7.57
CA ALA A 126 34.43 -3.52 6.52
C ALA A 126 34.84 -2.04 6.66
N LEU A 127 33.91 -1.15 7.01
CA LEU A 127 34.20 0.26 7.28
C LEU A 127 35.08 0.45 8.51
N HIS A 128 34.94 -0.38 9.54
CA HIS A 128 35.83 -0.36 10.70
C HIS A 128 37.25 -0.78 10.33
N THR A 129 37.40 -1.84 9.53
CA THR A 129 38.72 -2.30 9.06
C THR A 129 39.42 -1.26 8.19
N LEU A 130 38.69 -0.54 7.34
CA LEU A 130 39.26 0.51 6.47
C LEU A 130 39.68 1.79 7.21
N LYS A 131 39.20 1.99 8.45
CA LYS A 131 39.57 3.13 9.30
C LYS A 131 40.76 2.83 10.22
N SER A 132 41.12 1.56 10.37
CA SER A 132 42.32 1.11 11.10
C SER A 132 43.54 1.07 10.19
#